data_AF-A0A2I4D4G9-F1
#
_entry.id   AF-A0A2I4D4G9-F1
#
_cell.length_a   1.000
_cell.length_b   1.000
_cell.length_c   1.000
_cell.angle_alpha   90.00
_cell.angle_beta   90.00
_cell.angle_gamma   90.00
#
_symmetry.space_group_name_H-M   'P 1'
#
loop_
_entity.id
_entity.type
_entity.pdbx_description
1 polymer ?
#
loop_
_entity_poly.entity_id
_entity_poly.type
_entity_poly.pdbx_seq_one_letter_code
_entity_poly.pdbx_strand_id
1 'polypeptide(L)'
;MKWKDAMMVAGMQVPTLDEITKKEQTIKEALNYKFNDKDIEDIVKEKDRFRKAPPNYAMKKTQLLKDKAMAEENGDGDRVKVIQDELNELEERAEALDRQRTKNISAISYINQRNRSWNIVESEKALVAEGQNSKNQQMDPFTRRQCKPTMVSNARDPSVHAAILAHLNQKYGSGSGAAEPSSTEINTQGQPNPKDKDVPKPTTDLSEDLFKVHDFDVKIDLQVPNAEAKSLSVSSNALPVKDGAPRRSLNLEDYKKRRGLI
;
A
#
# COMPACT_ATOMS: atom_id res chain seq x y z
N MET A 1 35.42 18.51 -50.03
CA MET A 1 35.43 19.21 -51.34
C MET A 1 34.19 18.93 -52.19
N LYS A 2 33.59 17.73 -52.11
CA LYS A 2 32.44 17.29 -52.93
C LYS A 2 31.31 18.31 -53.18
N TRP A 3 30.95 19.14 -52.20
CA TRP A 3 29.94 20.19 -52.38
C TRP A 3 30.43 21.36 -53.26
N LYS A 4 31.68 21.82 -53.09
CA LYS A 4 32.25 22.89 -53.93
C LYS A 4 32.38 22.43 -55.38
N ASP A 5 32.79 21.18 -55.58
CA ASP A 5 32.89 20.57 -56.91
C ASP A 5 31.52 20.50 -57.59
N ALA A 6 30.48 20.12 -56.85
CA ALA A 6 29.10 20.10 -57.35
C ALA A 6 28.57 21.50 -57.71
N MET A 7 28.90 22.54 -56.93
CA MET A 7 28.53 23.93 -57.23
C MET A 7 29.20 24.42 -58.52
N MET A 8 30.49 24.11 -58.72
CA MET A 8 31.21 24.44 -59.96
C MET A 8 30.64 23.70 -61.17
N VAL A 9 30.35 22.40 -61.05
CA VAL A 9 29.74 21.61 -62.13
C VAL A 9 28.34 22.12 -62.48
N ALA A 10 27.56 22.58 -61.50
CA ALA A 10 26.25 23.17 -61.71
C ALA A 10 26.28 24.63 -62.21
N GLY A 11 27.47 25.23 -62.38
CA GLY A 11 27.62 26.64 -62.78
C GLY A 11 27.10 27.63 -61.72
N MET A 12 26.97 27.19 -60.47
CA MET A 12 26.50 28.03 -59.36
C MET A 12 27.67 28.71 -58.65
N GLN A 13 27.53 30.00 -58.38
CA GLN A 13 28.51 30.76 -57.61
C GLN A 13 28.59 30.23 -56.18
N VAL A 14 29.81 29.99 -55.71
CA VAL A 14 30.05 29.63 -54.29
C VAL A 14 29.84 30.88 -53.43
N PRO A 15 29.08 30.81 -52.33
CA PRO A 15 28.87 31.93 -51.43
C PRO A 15 30.18 32.57 -51.00
N THR A 16 30.18 33.90 -50.94
CA THR A 16 31.37 34.65 -50.49
C THR A 16 31.56 34.50 -48.98
N LEU A 17 32.79 34.71 -48.50
CA LEU A 17 33.08 34.62 -47.07
C LEU A 17 32.24 35.63 -46.27
N ASP A 18 32.01 36.82 -46.84
CA ASP A 18 31.20 37.88 -46.23
C ASP A 18 29.72 37.51 -46.14
N GLU A 19 29.17 36.79 -47.12
CA GLU A 19 27.81 36.26 -47.05
C GLU A 19 27.66 35.21 -45.95
N ILE A 20 28.69 34.37 -45.76
CA ILE A 20 28.71 33.35 -44.72
C ILE A 20 28.74 34.02 -43.33
N THR A 21 29.62 35.00 -43.12
CA THR A 21 29.73 35.70 -41.83
C THR A 21 28.47 36.50 -41.52
N LYS A 22 27.89 37.19 -42.50
CA LYS A 22 26.59 37.88 -42.34
C LYS A 22 25.48 36.91 -41.96
N LYS A 23 25.42 35.74 -42.60
CA LYS A 23 24.39 34.73 -42.29
C LYS A 23 24.59 34.11 -40.91
N GLU A 24 25.83 33.88 -40.50
CA GLU A 24 26.16 33.44 -39.14
C GLU A 24 25.66 34.44 -38.10
N GLN A 25 25.84 35.74 -38.35
CA GLN A 25 25.35 36.78 -37.46
C GLN A 25 23.82 36.82 -37.41
N THR A 26 23.12 36.69 -38.54
CA THR A 26 21.64 36.57 -38.55
C THR A 26 21.15 35.38 -37.73
N ILE A 27 21.86 34.24 -37.76
CA ILE A 27 21.51 33.07 -36.94
C ILE A 27 21.68 33.37 -35.45
N LYS A 28 22.78 34.05 -35.05
CA LYS A 28 23.01 34.48 -33.66
C LYS A 28 21.93 35.44 -33.18
N GLU A 29 21.53 36.38 -34.03
CA GLU A 29 20.43 37.32 -33.73
C GLU A 29 19.09 36.58 -33.58
N ALA A 30 18.77 35.65 -34.47
CA ALA A 30 17.56 34.85 -34.40
C ALA A 30 17.51 33.94 -33.15
N LEU A 31 18.66 33.41 -32.71
CA LEU A 31 18.75 32.61 -31.49
C LEU A 31 18.50 33.45 -30.24
N ASN A 32 18.97 34.70 -30.24
CA ASN A 32 18.81 35.63 -29.13
C ASN A 32 17.49 36.42 -29.20
N TYR A 33 16.67 36.18 -30.21
CA TYR A 33 15.37 36.84 -30.37
C TYR A 33 14.48 36.59 -29.16
N LYS A 34 13.81 37.66 -28.70
CA LYS A 34 12.84 37.59 -27.62
C LYS A 34 11.46 37.45 -28.25
N PHE A 35 10.84 36.30 -28.02
CA PHE A 35 9.51 35.99 -28.53
C PHE A 35 8.47 36.93 -27.91
N ASN A 36 7.62 37.47 -28.77
CA ASN A 36 6.42 38.20 -28.37
C ASN A 36 5.26 37.23 -28.12
N ASP A 37 4.20 37.71 -27.45
CA ASP A 37 3.01 36.90 -27.15
C ASP A 37 2.37 36.31 -28.42
N LYS A 38 2.34 37.08 -29.51
CA LYS A 38 1.83 36.61 -30.81
C LYS A 38 2.65 35.43 -31.36
N ASP A 39 3.97 35.48 -31.24
CA ASP A 39 4.83 34.39 -31.70
C ASP A 39 4.59 33.12 -30.87
N ILE A 40 4.36 33.28 -29.58
CA ILE A 40 4.05 32.17 -28.67
C ILE A 40 2.72 31.54 -29.06
N GLU A 41 1.69 32.33 -29.33
CA GLU A 41 0.40 31.83 -29.79
C GLU A 41 0.51 31.05 -31.11
N ASP A 42 1.25 31.59 -32.07
CA ASP A 42 1.45 30.94 -33.37
C ASP A 42 2.25 29.64 -33.23
N ILE A 43 3.27 29.61 -32.36
CA ILE A 43 4.02 28.39 -32.02
C ILE A 43 3.11 27.34 -31.38
N VAL A 44 2.23 27.73 -30.46
CA VAL A 44 1.31 26.79 -29.80
C VAL A 44 0.30 26.24 -30.81
N LYS A 45 -0.28 27.10 -31.66
CA LYS A 45 -1.20 26.68 -32.74
C LYS A 45 -0.54 25.70 -33.70
N GLU A 46 0.68 25.97 -34.15
CA GLU A 46 1.37 25.08 -35.10
C GLU A 46 1.77 23.76 -34.43
N LYS A 47 2.18 23.79 -33.14
CA LYS A 47 2.41 22.56 -32.37
C LYS A 47 1.13 21.74 -32.24
N ASP A 48 0.01 22.38 -31.92
CA ASP A 48 -1.27 21.71 -31.78
C ASP A 48 -1.78 21.15 -33.12
N ARG A 49 -1.53 21.83 -34.23
CA ARG A 49 -1.89 21.38 -35.58
C ARG A 49 -1.32 20.00 -35.93
N PHE A 50 -0.08 19.72 -35.52
CA PHE A 50 0.56 18.44 -35.79
C PHE A 50 0.45 17.44 -34.62
N ARG A 51 0.04 17.91 -33.44
CA ARG A 51 -0.09 17.06 -32.27
C ARG A 51 -1.43 16.34 -32.27
N LYS A 52 -1.39 15.05 -32.58
CA LYS A 52 -2.58 14.17 -32.62
C LYS A 52 -3.21 13.88 -31.24
N ALA A 53 -2.48 14.05 -30.14
CA ALA A 53 -2.95 13.69 -28.81
C ALA A 53 -2.78 14.85 -27.83
N PRO A 54 -3.80 15.16 -27.02
CA PRO A 54 -3.68 16.18 -25.98
C PRO A 54 -2.67 15.74 -24.92
N PRO A 55 -1.98 16.69 -24.26
CA PRO A 55 -0.95 16.39 -23.28
C PRO A 55 -1.57 15.85 -21.99
N ASN A 56 -2.78 16.31 -21.68
CA ASN A 56 -3.59 15.87 -20.55
C ASN A 56 -5.03 15.66 -21.03
N TYR A 57 -5.45 14.40 -21.08
CA TYR A 57 -6.80 14.00 -21.49
C TYR A 57 -7.87 14.54 -20.53
N ALA A 58 -7.61 14.60 -19.22
CA ALA A 58 -8.58 15.12 -18.25
C ALA A 58 -8.82 16.63 -18.46
N MET A 59 -7.75 17.41 -18.66
CA MET A 59 -7.89 18.85 -18.94
C MET A 59 -8.60 19.12 -20.26
N LYS A 60 -8.32 18.33 -21.30
CA LYS A 60 -9.03 18.48 -22.57
C LYS A 60 -10.50 18.08 -22.44
N LYS A 61 -10.82 17.04 -21.66
CA LYS A 61 -12.20 16.63 -21.36
C LYS A 61 -12.98 17.72 -20.63
N THR A 62 -12.38 18.34 -19.60
CA THR A 62 -13.04 19.43 -18.87
C THR A 62 -13.26 20.65 -19.76
N GLN A 63 -12.29 20.98 -20.63
CA GLN A 63 -12.44 22.06 -21.60
C GLN A 63 -13.59 21.79 -22.59
N LEU A 64 -13.65 20.59 -23.18
CA LEU A 64 -14.71 20.20 -24.10
C LEU A 64 -16.09 20.18 -23.42
N LEU A 65 -16.19 19.71 -22.18
CA LEU A 65 -17.43 19.76 -21.40
C LEU A 65 -17.91 21.20 -21.18
N LYS A 66 -16.99 22.12 -20.91
CA LYS A 66 -17.31 23.55 -20.77
C LYS A 66 -17.77 24.15 -22.09
N ASP A 67 -17.05 23.86 -23.17
CA ASP A 67 -17.37 24.39 -24.50
C ASP A 67 -18.71 23.84 -25.01
N LYS A 68 -19.04 22.58 -24.69
CA LYS A 68 -20.34 21.97 -24.95
C LYS A 68 -21.45 22.72 -24.23
N ALA A 69 -21.30 22.95 -22.92
CA ALA A 69 -22.30 23.68 -22.13
C ALA A 69 -22.54 25.10 -22.67
N MET A 70 -21.47 25.79 -23.08
CA MET A 70 -21.57 27.12 -23.70
C MET A 70 -22.28 27.09 -25.06
N ALA A 71 -22.02 26.06 -25.88
CA ALA A 71 -22.70 25.88 -27.17
C ALA A 71 -24.19 25.54 -26.98
N GLU A 72 -24.53 24.75 -25.96
CA GLU A 72 -25.92 24.46 -25.57
C GLU A 72 -26.65 25.73 -25.11
N GLU A 73 -26.00 26.56 -24.28
CA GLU A 73 -26.55 27.85 -23.82
C GLU A 73 -26.81 28.82 -24.99
N ASN A 74 -25.92 28.83 -25.98
CA ASN A 74 -26.06 29.64 -27.20
C ASN A 74 -27.06 29.07 -28.22
N GLY A 75 -27.62 27.87 -27.99
CA GLY A 75 -28.57 27.21 -28.90
C GLY A 75 -27.93 26.65 -30.18
N ASP A 76 -26.61 26.52 -30.27
CA ASP A 76 -25.90 26.00 -31.43
C ASP A 76 -25.78 24.47 -31.36
N GLY A 77 -26.86 23.78 -31.75
CA GLY A 77 -26.94 22.31 -31.68
C GLY A 77 -25.93 21.58 -32.58
N ASP A 78 -25.45 22.19 -33.66
CA ASP A 78 -24.47 21.56 -34.55
C ASP A 78 -23.09 21.56 -33.89
N ARG A 79 -22.71 22.67 -33.23
CA ARG A 79 -21.46 22.75 -32.48
C ARG A 79 -21.45 21.82 -31.27
N VAL A 80 -22.59 21.64 -30.61
CA VAL A 80 -22.74 20.65 -29.53
C VAL A 80 -22.45 19.24 -30.01
N LYS A 81 -22.94 18.85 -31.19
CA LYS A 81 -22.68 17.52 -31.77
C LYS A 81 -21.19 17.32 -32.06
N VAL A 82 -20.55 18.30 -32.70
CA VAL A 82 -19.11 18.22 -33.00
C VAL A 82 -18.28 18.07 -31.72
N ILE A 83 -18.57 18.87 -30.68
CA ILE A 83 -17.86 18.77 -29.39
C ILE A 83 -18.14 17.43 -28.70
N GLN A 84 -19.35 16.89 -28.82
CA GLN A 84 -19.68 15.58 -28.29
C GLN A 84 -18.91 14.46 -29.00
N ASP A 85 -18.77 14.54 -30.32
CA ASP A 85 -17.97 13.58 -31.09
C ASP A 85 -16.49 13.65 -30.70
N GLU A 86 -15.94 14.86 -30.54
CA GLU A 86 -14.58 15.08 -30.02
C GLU A 86 -14.40 14.50 -28.61
N LEU A 87 -15.41 14.63 -27.74
CA LEU A 87 -15.40 14.06 -26.39
C LEU A 87 -15.36 12.53 -26.44
N ASN A 88 -16.16 11.92 -27.31
CA ASN A 88 -16.20 10.48 -27.49
C ASN A 88 -14.86 9.94 -28.01
N GLU A 89 -14.26 10.59 -29.02
CA GLU A 89 -12.93 10.19 -29.53
C GLU A 89 -11.85 10.32 -28.45
N LEU A 90 -11.91 11.38 -27.65
CA LEU A 90 -10.99 11.61 -26.54
C LEU A 90 -11.08 10.49 -25.50
N GLU A 91 -12.29 10.09 -25.13
CA GLU A 91 -12.57 9.02 -24.17
C GLU A 91 -12.14 7.65 -24.71
N GLU A 92 -12.48 7.32 -25.96
CA GLU A 92 -12.09 6.07 -26.60
C GLU A 92 -10.55 5.94 -26.66
N ARG A 93 -9.85 7.01 -27.06
CA ARG A 93 -8.38 7.00 -27.11
C ARG A 93 -7.77 6.89 -25.71
N ALA A 94 -8.36 7.54 -24.71
CA ALA A 94 -7.92 7.43 -23.32
C ALA A 94 -8.11 5.99 -22.79
N GLU A 95 -9.26 5.37 -23.06
CA GLU A 95 -9.54 3.99 -22.67
C GLU A 95 -8.64 2.99 -23.42
N ALA A 96 -8.38 3.19 -24.70
CA ALA A 96 -7.46 2.34 -25.47
C ALA A 96 -6.04 2.36 -24.87
N LEU A 97 -5.55 3.53 -24.49
CA LEU A 97 -4.27 3.67 -23.79
C LEU A 97 -4.29 3.03 -22.40
N ASP A 98 -5.37 3.21 -21.64
CA ASP A 98 -5.52 2.59 -20.33
C ASP A 98 -5.56 1.06 -20.44
N ARG A 99 -6.34 0.52 -21.37
CA ARG A 99 -6.36 -0.91 -21.70
C ARG A 99 -4.97 -1.40 -22.06
N GLN A 100 -4.20 -0.66 -22.87
CA GLN A 100 -2.83 -1.05 -23.19
C GLN A 100 -1.92 -1.10 -21.96
N ARG A 101 -2.07 -0.14 -21.03
CA ARG A 101 -1.31 -0.11 -19.78
C ARG A 101 -1.71 -1.23 -18.82
N THR A 102 -3.01 -1.54 -18.74
CA THR A 102 -3.57 -2.51 -17.80
C THR A 102 -3.52 -3.96 -18.31
N LYS A 103 -3.23 -4.19 -19.60
CA LYS A 103 -3.07 -5.53 -20.20
C LYS A 103 -2.28 -6.50 -19.32
N ASN A 104 -1.09 -6.11 -18.87
CA ASN A 104 -0.23 -6.99 -18.06
C ASN A 104 -0.64 -7.02 -16.58
N ILE A 105 -1.31 -5.98 -16.10
CA ILE A 105 -1.74 -5.85 -14.70
C ILE A 105 -2.93 -6.80 -14.42
N SER A 106 -3.85 -6.94 -15.39
CA SER A 106 -5.01 -7.81 -15.27
C SER A 106 -4.63 -9.28 -15.00
N ALA A 107 -3.61 -9.80 -15.69
CA ALA A 107 -3.10 -11.15 -15.50
C ALA A 107 -2.51 -11.36 -14.10
N ILE A 108 -1.75 -10.37 -13.59
CA ILE A 108 -1.14 -10.43 -12.25
C ILE A 108 -2.23 -10.42 -11.16
N SER A 109 -3.26 -9.57 -11.31
CA SER A 109 -4.39 -9.54 -10.37
C SER A 109 -5.14 -10.86 -10.32
N TYR A 110 -5.38 -11.50 -11.47
CA TYR A 110 -6.01 -12.83 -11.54
C TYR A 110 -5.16 -13.91 -10.85
N ILE A 111 -3.84 -13.92 -11.10
CA ILE A 111 -2.91 -14.85 -10.44
C ILE A 111 -2.93 -14.65 -8.91
N ASN A 112 -2.92 -13.41 -8.44
CA ASN A 112 -2.94 -13.12 -7.01
C ASN A 112 -4.27 -13.50 -6.36
N GLN A 113 -5.40 -13.24 -7.03
CA GLN A 113 -6.72 -13.68 -6.57
C GLN A 113 -6.78 -15.20 -6.46
N ARG A 114 -6.30 -15.91 -7.49
CA ARG A 114 -6.22 -17.38 -7.50
C ARG A 114 -5.31 -17.90 -6.40
N ASN A 115 -4.15 -17.29 -6.17
CA ASN A 115 -3.23 -17.73 -5.12
C ASN A 115 -3.83 -17.52 -3.72
N ARG A 116 -4.58 -16.43 -3.50
CA ARG A 116 -5.31 -16.22 -2.24
C ARG A 116 -6.39 -17.30 -2.04
N SER A 117 -7.20 -17.57 -3.06
CA SER A 117 -8.25 -18.59 -2.94
C SER A 117 -7.66 -19.99 -2.73
N TRP A 118 -6.58 -20.34 -3.44
CA TRP A 118 -5.86 -21.59 -3.23
C TRP A 118 -5.27 -21.70 -1.83
N ASN A 119 -4.65 -20.63 -1.31
CA ASN A 119 -4.09 -20.64 0.03
C ASN A 119 -5.17 -20.85 1.11
N ILE A 120 -6.34 -20.22 0.93
CA ILE A 120 -7.50 -20.42 1.82
C ILE A 120 -7.95 -21.88 1.79
N VAL A 121 -8.22 -22.43 0.61
CA VAL A 121 -8.69 -23.82 0.47
C VAL A 121 -7.67 -24.82 1.01
N GLU A 122 -6.38 -24.63 0.72
CA GLU A 122 -5.33 -25.52 1.22
C GLU A 122 -5.18 -25.40 2.75
N SER A 123 -5.31 -24.20 3.31
CA SER A 123 -5.29 -23.99 4.76
C SER A 123 -6.46 -24.67 5.46
N GLU A 124 -7.67 -24.61 4.89
CA GLU A 124 -8.85 -25.33 5.39
C GLU A 124 -8.64 -26.84 5.35
N LYS A 125 -8.14 -27.37 4.22
CA LYS A 125 -7.83 -28.79 4.07
C LYS A 125 -6.78 -29.25 5.08
N ALA A 126 -5.75 -28.45 5.33
CA ALA A 126 -4.73 -28.73 6.33
C ALA A 126 -5.31 -28.75 7.75
N LEU A 127 -6.18 -27.80 8.11
CA LEU A 127 -6.88 -27.79 9.41
C LEU A 127 -7.78 -29.01 9.61
N VAL A 128 -8.51 -29.43 8.57
CA VAL A 128 -9.32 -30.65 8.62
C VAL A 128 -8.45 -31.89 8.82
N ALA A 129 -7.32 -31.98 8.11
CA ALA A 129 -6.36 -33.07 8.27
C ALA A 129 -5.73 -33.07 9.68
N GLU A 130 -5.36 -31.91 10.23
CA GLU A 130 -4.86 -31.78 11.61
C GLU A 130 -5.94 -32.18 12.64
N GLY A 131 -7.20 -31.81 12.42
CA GLY A 131 -8.34 -32.25 13.23
C GLY A 131 -8.59 -33.77 13.18
N GLN A 132 -8.24 -34.41 12.07
CA GLN A 132 -8.29 -35.88 11.96
C GLN A 132 -7.08 -36.53 12.66
N ASN A 133 -5.89 -35.94 12.53
CA ASN A 133 -4.63 -36.49 13.08
C ASN A 133 -4.43 -36.22 14.58
N SER A 134 -5.08 -35.21 15.13
CA SER A 134 -5.08 -34.87 16.57
C SER A 134 -5.66 -35.98 17.45
N LYS A 135 -6.41 -36.93 16.88
CA LYS A 135 -6.92 -38.12 17.59
C LYS A 135 -5.82 -39.13 17.95
N ASN A 136 -4.68 -39.12 17.25
CA ASN A 136 -3.56 -40.05 17.45
C ASN A 136 -2.27 -39.32 17.90
N GLN A 137 -2.38 -38.11 18.45
CA GLN A 137 -1.21 -37.26 18.71
C GLN A 137 -0.50 -37.67 20.01
N GLN A 138 0.67 -38.31 19.87
CA GLN A 138 1.62 -38.52 20.96
C GLN A 138 2.18 -37.16 21.41
N MET A 139 2.53 -37.03 22.69
CA MET A 139 2.97 -35.75 23.29
C MET A 139 4.08 -35.06 22.48
N ASP A 140 3.73 -33.95 21.85
CA ASP A 140 4.64 -33.11 21.07
C ASP A 140 5.53 -32.25 21.99
N PRO A 141 6.87 -32.23 21.80
CA PRO A 141 7.79 -31.40 22.57
C PRO A 141 7.51 -29.88 22.50
N PHE A 142 6.71 -29.39 21.55
CA PHE A 142 6.36 -27.97 21.42
C PHE A 142 4.99 -27.62 22.01
N THR A 143 4.19 -28.61 22.42
CA THR A 143 2.89 -28.35 23.05
C THR A 143 3.08 -28.06 24.54
N ARG A 144 2.59 -26.90 25.00
CA ARG A 144 2.73 -26.46 26.38
C ARG A 144 1.96 -27.39 27.33
N ARG A 145 2.68 -28.08 28.20
CA ARG A 145 2.07 -28.99 29.20
C ARG A 145 1.35 -28.19 30.28
N GLN A 146 0.14 -28.62 30.62
CA GLN A 146 -0.59 -28.08 31.76
C GLN A 146 -0.04 -28.72 33.05
N CYS A 147 0.79 -27.97 33.78
CA CYS A 147 1.35 -28.41 35.05
C CYS A 147 0.42 -27.94 36.19
N LYS A 148 -0.11 -28.88 36.99
CA LYS A 148 -0.78 -28.53 38.25
C LYS A 148 0.28 -28.48 39.37
N PRO A 149 0.28 -27.45 40.23
CA PRO A 149 1.17 -27.41 41.37
C PRO A 149 0.90 -28.63 42.26
N THR A 150 1.96 -29.38 42.56
CA THR A 150 1.90 -30.52 43.48
C THR A 150 2.57 -30.08 44.77
N MET A 151 1.88 -30.23 45.90
CA MET A 151 2.49 -30.00 47.21
C MET A 151 3.56 -31.07 47.43
N VAL A 152 4.84 -30.67 47.38
CA VAL A 152 5.94 -31.54 47.78
C VAL A 152 6.08 -31.38 49.29
N SER A 153 5.50 -32.30 50.06
CA SER A 153 5.82 -32.38 51.47
C SER A 153 7.22 -32.97 51.60
N ASN A 154 8.13 -32.27 52.27
CA ASN A 154 9.43 -32.82 52.68
C ASN A 154 9.18 -33.87 53.77
N ALA A 155 8.67 -35.04 53.39
CA ALA A 155 8.63 -36.18 54.27
C ALA A 155 10.08 -36.57 54.56
N ARG A 156 10.47 -36.49 55.83
CA ARG A 156 11.82 -36.88 56.32
C ARG A 156 12.12 -38.37 56.17
N ASP A 157 11.12 -39.17 55.75
CA ASP A 157 11.21 -40.61 55.56
C ASP A 157 11.65 -40.95 54.12
N PRO A 158 12.83 -41.58 53.93
CA PRO A 158 13.35 -41.97 52.61
C PRO A 158 12.42 -42.89 51.82
N SER A 159 11.60 -43.71 52.49
CA SER A 159 10.68 -44.65 51.84
C SER A 159 9.50 -43.94 51.17
N VAL A 160 8.96 -42.92 51.84
CA VAL A 160 7.88 -42.07 51.33
C VAL A 160 8.38 -41.19 50.19
N HIS A 161 9.61 -40.69 50.29
CA HIS A 161 10.24 -39.92 49.23
C HIS A 161 10.45 -40.76 47.95
N ALA A 162 10.93 -42.00 48.09
CA ALA A 162 11.09 -42.92 46.96
C ALA A 162 9.75 -43.28 46.29
N ALA A 163 8.69 -43.48 47.06
CA ALA A 163 7.34 -43.74 46.53
C ALA A 163 6.76 -42.51 45.79
N ILE A 164 7.00 -41.30 46.30
CA ILE A 164 6.59 -40.05 45.63
C ILE A 164 7.35 -39.88 44.31
N LEU A 165 8.67 -40.13 44.28
CA LEU A 165 9.48 -40.06 43.06
C LEU A 165 9.05 -41.11 42.02
N ALA A 166 8.76 -42.35 42.45
CA ALA A 166 8.29 -43.40 41.56
C ALA A 166 6.94 -43.04 40.93
N HIS A 167 6.02 -42.47 41.72
CA HIS A 167 4.72 -42.03 41.23
C HIS A 167 4.82 -40.81 40.30
N LEU A 168 5.77 -39.89 40.55
CA LEU A 168 6.06 -38.77 39.66
C LEU A 168 6.65 -39.24 38.33
N ASN A 169 7.60 -40.18 38.35
CA ASN A 169 8.22 -40.74 37.14
C ASN A 169 7.22 -41.55 36.31
N GLN A 170 6.29 -42.27 36.94
CA GLN A 170 5.22 -42.98 36.24
C GLN A 170 4.22 -42.02 35.59
N LYS A 171 3.97 -40.85 36.21
CA LYS A 171 3.03 -39.85 35.71
C LYS A 171 3.62 -38.94 34.62
N TYR A 172 4.91 -38.61 34.69
CA TYR A 172 5.52 -37.59 33.83
C TYR A 172 6.67 -38.09 32.94
N GLY A 173 7.15 -39.32 33.13
CA GLY A 173 8.29 -39.89 32.41
C GLY A 173 9.64 -39.48 33.01
N SER A 174 10.63 -40.39 32.95
CA SER A 174 11.93 -40.33 33.65
C SER A 174 12.92 -39.28 33.11
N GLY A 175 12.51 -38.02 32.95
CA GLY A 175 13.33 -36.95 32.36
C GLY A 175 13.52 -35.69 33.20
N SER A 176 12.94 -35.60 34.40
CA SER A 176 12.96 -34.36 35.21
C SER A 176 13.63 -34.58 36.57
N GLY A 177 14.94 -34.80 36.59
CA GLY A 177 15.72 -34.96 37.81
C GLY A 177 17.09 -34.30 37.76
N ALA A 178 17.30 -33.38 38.72
CA ALA A 178 18.56 -32.97 39.35
C ALA A 178 19.46 -31.90 38.67
N ALA A 179 19.29 -30.64 39.11
CA ALA A 179 20.40 -29.76 39.48
C ALA A 179 19.96 -28.94 40.71
N GLU A 180 20.58 -29.18 41.87
CA GLU A 180 20.30 -28.45 43.12
C GLU A 180 20.92 -27.03 43.14
N PRO A 181 20.28 -26.03 43.76
CA PRO A 181 20.89 -24.74 44.05
C PRO A 181 21.33 -24.62 45.53
N SER A 182 22.55 -24.14 45.73
CA SER A 182 23.11 -23.73 47.02
C SER A 182 22.67 -22.30 47.39
N SER A 183 22.18 -22.19 48.63
CA SER A 183 22.00 -21.04 49.53
C SER A 183 22.75 -19.72 49.26
N THR A 184 22.06 -18.57 49.33
CA THR A 184 22.44 -17.38 50.14
C THR A 184 21.29 -16.35 50.27
N GLU A 185 21.45 -15.42 51.20
CA GLU A 185 20.45 -14.78 52.07
C GLU A 185 19.97 -13.36 51.68
N ILE A 186 18.72 -13.05 52.08
CA ILE A 186 18.17 -11.84 52.76
C ILE A 186 18.56 -10.42 52.27
N ASN A 187 17.60 -9.59 51.82
CA ASN A 187 17.11 -8.39 52.56
C ASN A 187 15.94 -7.60 51.90
N THR A 188 14.96 -7.23 52.75
CA THR A 188 14.13 -5.97 52.88
C THR A 188 13.58 -5.25 51.62
N GLN A 189 12.39 -4.63 51.55
CA GLN A 189 11.47 -3.98 52.52
C GLN A 189 10.19 -3.53 51.77
N GLY A 190 9.04 -3.35 52.47
CA GLY A 190 8.01 -2.37 52.04
C GLY A 190 6.51 -2.77 52.06
N GLN A 191 5.92 -2.89 53.26
CA GLN A 191 4.68 -2.30 53.84
C GLN A 191 3.44 -1.82 52.98
N PRO A 192 2.26 -1.51 53.58
CA PRO A 192 0.99 -2.25 53.36
C PRO A 192 -0.24 -1.43 52.86
N ASN A 193 -1.30 -2.15 52.45
CA ASN A 193 -2.79 -1.91 52.41
C ASN A 193 -3.39 -0.48 52.64
N PRO A 194 -4.62 -0.10 52.16
CA PRO A 194 -5.87 -0.90 52.30
C PRO A 194 -7.07 -0.66 51.31
N LYS A 195 -8.05 -1.60 51.32
CA LYS A 195 -9.54 -1.46 51.18
C LYS A 195 -10.13 -0.88 49.87
N ASP A 196 -11.23 -1.36 49.26
CA ASP A 196 -12.55 -1.64 49.83
C ASP A 196 -13.53 -2.26 48.78
N LYS A 197 -14.53 -3.00 49.28
CA LYS A 197 -15.93 -3.18 48.81
C LYS A 197 -16.33 -4.23 47.75
N ASP A 198 -16.97 -5.28 48.27
CA ASP A 198 -18.07 -6.07 47.67
C ASP A 198 -19.39 -5.26 47.55
N VAL A 199 -20.20 -5.55 46.52
CA VAL A 199 -21.68 -5.77 46.51
C VAL A 199 -22.15 -6.11 45.06
N PRO A 200 -23.22 -6.93 44.84
CA PRO A 200 -23.38 -7.80 43.66
C PRO A 200 -24.59 -7.50 42.73
N LYS A 201 -24.57 -8.07 41.49
CA LYS A 201 -25.66 -8.51 40.55
C LYS A 201 -25.43 -8.05 39.09
N PRO A 202 -26.12 -8.63 38.07
CA PRO A 202 -26.66 -9.97 37.90
C PRO A 202 -26.11 -10.66 36.63
N THR A 203 -26.32 -11.96 36.54
CA THR A 203 -26.10 -12.80 35.37
C THR A 203 -27.08 -12.47 34.24
N THR A 204 -26.59 -12.02 33.08
CA THR A 204 -27.25 -12.23 31.79
C THR A 204 -26.19 -12.35 30.70
N ASP A 205 -26.15 -13.54 30.10
CA ASP A 205 -25.71 -13.88 28.74
C ASP A 205 -24.62 -13.03 28.07
N LEU A 206 -23.39 -13.55 28.03
CA LEU A 206 -22.24 -12.98 27.32
C LEU A 206 -21.93 -13.71 25.99
N SER A 207 -22.90 -14.47 25.45
CA SER A 207 -22.66 -15.33 24.27
C SER A 207 -23.30 -14.86 22.96
N GLU A 208 -24.23 -13.90 23.02
CA GLU A 208 -24.73 -13.17 21.86
C GLU A 208 -24.37 -11.70 22.12
N ASP A 209 -23.31 -11.11 21.58
CA ASP A 209 -23.33 -10.61 20.21
C ASP A 209 -22.07 -9.74 19.97
N LEU A 210 -20.96 -10.37 19.55
CA LEU A 210 -19.73 -9.63 19.20
C LEU A 210 -19.86 -8.83 17.90
N PHE A 211 -20.93 -9.03 17.12
CA PHE A 211 -21.12 -8.37 15.83
C PHE A 211 -21.97 -7.09 15.95
N LYS A 212 -22.82 -6.94 16.98
CA LYS A 212 -23.56 -5.70 17.29
C LYS A 212 -22.75 -4.62 18.01
N VAL A 213 -21.55 -4.91 18.51
CA VAL A 213 -20.68 -3.91 19.14
C VAL A 213 -20.33 -2.74 18.21
N HIS A 214 -20.39 -2.97 16.89
CA HIS A 214 -20.05 -1.96 15.88
C HIS A 214 -21.27 -1.37 15.14
N ASP A 215 -22.50 -1.74 15.55
CA ASP A 215 -23.74 -1.23 14.97
C ASP A 215 -24.37 -0.20 15.90
N PHE A 216 -23.75 0.98 15.97
CA PHE A 216 -24.33 2.13 16.67
C PHE A 216 -24.40 3.34 15.73
N ASP A 217 -25.62 3.88 15.63
CA ASP A 217 -25.94 5.06 14.82
C ASP A 217 -25.50 6.32 15.57
N VAL A 218 -24.34 6.89 15.19
CA VAL A 218 -23.84 8.13 15.80
C VAL A 218 -24.53 9.32 15.14
N LYS A 219 -25.55 9.89 15.80
CA LYS A 219 -26.12 11.19 15.41
C LYS A 219 -25.14 12.30 15.82
N ILE A 220 -24.36 12.80 14.87
CA ILE A 220 -23.49 13.95 15.08
C ILE A 220 -24.27 15.22 14.69
N ASP A 221 -24.83 15.91 15.69
CA ASP A 221 -25.35 17.26 15.48
C ASP A 221 -24.18 18.25 15.44
N LEU A 222 -23.63 18.47 14.23
CA LEU A 222 -22.72 19.58 13.99
C LEU A 222 -23.50 20.89 13.92
N GLN A 223 -23.51 21.64 15.01
CA GLN A 223 -23.82 23.06 14.96
C GLN A 223 -22.69 23.78 14.24
N VAL A 224 -22.86 24.03 12.94
CA VAL A 224 -21.95 24.85 12.13
C VAL A 224 -22.25 26.33 12.43
N PRO A 225 -21.34 27.10 13.04
CA PRO A 225 -21.48 28.55 13.07
C PRO A 225 -21.23 29.08 11.67
N ASN A 226 -22.24 29.73 11.10
CA ASN A 226 -22.11 30.48 9.85
C ASN A 226 -21.09 31.61 10.04
N ALA A 227 -19.91 31.50 9.45
CA ALA A 227 -18.93 32.58 9.39
C ALA A 227 -18.20 32.57 8.05
N GLU A 228 -18.17 33.76 7.46
CA GLU A 228 -17.71 34.09 6.13
C GLU A 228 -16.19 33.87 5.92
N ALA A 229 -15.86 33.68 4.65
CA ALA A 229 -14.55 33.54 4.02
C ALA A 229 -13.32 34.11 4.75
N LYS A 230 -12.26 33.29 4.83
CA LYS A 230 -10.87 33.71 4.57
C LYS A 230 -9.99 32.50 4.25
N SER A 231 -9.45 32.48 3.03
CA SER A 231 -8.44 31.53 2.55
C SER A 231 -7.07 31.84 3.15
N LEU A 232 -6.44 30.85 3.79
CA LEU A 232 -4.99 30.86 4.04
C LEU A 232 -4.43 29.46 3.75
N SER A 233 -3.42 29.43 2.88
CA SER A 233 -2.64 28.25 2.50
C SER A 233 -1.66 27.84 3.61
N VAL A 234 -1.68 26.57 4.01
CA VAL A 234 -0.62 25.96 4.81
C VAL A 234 -0.04 24.76 4.07
N SER A 235 1.23 24.88 3.71
CA SER A 235 2.08 23.81 3.21
C SER A 235 2.41 22.85 4.35
N SER A 236 2.20 21.55 4.14
CA SER A 236 2.72 20.50 5.03
C SER A 236 3.50 19.46 4.22
N ASN A 237 4.82 19.50 4.37
CA ASN A 237 5.67 18.34 4.14
C ASN A 237 5.27 17.25 5.13
N ALA A 238 4.63 16.18 4.65
CA ALA A 238 4.38 14.97 5.41
C ALA A 238 5.07 13.79 4.71
N LEU A 239 5.99 13.15 5.44
CA LEU A 239 6.61 11.88 5.07
C LEU A 239 5.54 10.79 5.00
N PRO A 240 5.56 9.90 3.99
CA PRO A 240 4.55 8.84 3.89
C PRO A 240 4.87 7.70 4.87
N VAL A 241 4.15 7.65 5.99
CA VAL A 241 4.05 6.44 6.81
C VAL A 241 3.12 5.47 6.07
N LYS A 242 3.74 4.46 5.43
CA LYS A 242 3.05 3.28 4.93
C LYS A 242 2.72 2.38 6.12
N ASP A 243 1.45 2.27 6.48
CA ASP A 243 0.95 1.08 7.16
C ASP A 243 -0.46 0.77 6.66
N GLY A 244 -0.51 -0.22 5.77
CA GLY A 244 -1.71 -0.65 5.07
C GLY A 244 -1.40 -1.77 4.09
N ALA A 245 -0.48 -2.67 4.45
CA ALA A 245 -0.22 -3.89 3.69
C ALA A 245 -0.53 -5.10 4.58
N PRO A 246 -1.24 -6.13 4.07
CA PRO A 246 -1.50 -7.32 4.84
C PRO A 246 -0.16 -7.96 5.17
N ARG A 247 0.09 -8.25 6.46
CA ARG A 247 1.30 -8.92 6.93
C ARG A 247 1.36 -10.32 6.30
N ARG A 248 1.95 -10.39 5.11
CA ARG A 248 2.39 -11.62 4.44
C ARG A 248 3.22 -12.39 5.48
N SER A 249 2.76 -13.58 5.84
CA SER A 249 3.42 -14.46 6.80
C SER A 249 4.93 -14.49 6.52
N LEU A 250 5.72 -14.07 7.51
CA LEU A 250 7.17 -13.96 7.41
C LEU A 250 7.74 -15.38 7.31
N ASN A 251 8.08 -15.82 6.10
CA ASN A 251 8.80 -17.07 5.88
C ASN A 251 10.24 -16.90 6.42
N LEU A 252 10.71 -17.87 7.22
CA LEU A 252 12.02 -17.87 7.87
C LEU A 252 13.18 -17.80 6.86
N GLU A 253 12.98 -18.33 5.65
CA GLU A 253 13.97 -18.29 4.57
C GLU A 253 14.19 -16.87 4.03
N ASP A 254 13.12 -16.08 3.88
CA ASP A 254 13.19 -14.69 3.41
C ASP A 254 13.91 -13.79 4.43
N TYR A 255 13.72 -14.04 5.74
CA TYR A 255 14.41 -13.32 6.80
C TYR A 255 15.92 -13.60 6.81
N LYS A 256 16.32 -14.88 6.67
CA LYS A 256 17.72 -15.29 6.63
C LYS A 256 18.47 -14.66 5.45
N LYS A 257 17.85 -14.62 4.26
CA LYS A 257 18.41 -13.93 3.08
C LYS A 257 18.58 -12.43 3.28
N ARG A 258 17.61 -11.75 3.90
CA ARG A 258 17.67 -10.29 4.11
C ARG A 258 18.69 -9.86 5.16
N ARG A 259 18.99 -10.72 6.14
CA ARG A 259 19.97 -10.46 7.20
C ARG A 259 21.34 -11.08 6.93
N GLY A 260 21.53 -11.70 5.75
CA GLY A 260 22.82 -12.28 5.35
C GLY A 260 23.27 -13.44 6.22
N LEU A 261 22.32 -14.21 6.77
CA LEU A 261 22.61 -15.38 7.61
C LEU A 261 22.83 -16.68 6.81
N ILE A 262 22.76 -16.60 5.47
CA ILE A 262 23.12 -17.62 4.47
C ILE A 262 23.76 -16.89 3.29
#